data_AF-A0A6M1M8S5-F1
#
_entry.id   AF-A0A6M1M8S5-F1
#
_cell.length_a   1.000
_cell.length_b   1.000
_cell.length_c   1.000
_cell.angle_alpha   90.00
_cell.angle_beta   90.00
_cell.angle_gamma   90.00
#
_symmetry.space_group_name_H-M   'P 1'
#
loop_
_entity.id
_entity.type
_entity.pdbx_description
1 polymer ?
#
loop_
_entity_poly.entity_id
_entity_poly.type
_entity_poly.pdbx_seq_one_letter_code
_entity_poly.pdbx_strand_id
1 'polypeptide(L)' 'MQQLTEKSPVCLTLGSLILSGTVKAVGDTIDMPASARSSAKKLRQLVLDFGNACAPIGLWLPIEEASRAA' A
#
# COMPACT_ATOMS: atom_id res chain seq x y z
N MET A 1 4.02 -9.09 -10.74
CA MET A 1 3.78 -9.05 -9.27
C MET A 1 2.29 -9.12 -9.01
N GLN A 2 1.86 -9.71 -7.90
CA GLN A 2 0.45 -9.98 -7.59
C GLN A 2 -0.29 -8.66 -7.30
N GLN A 3 -1.42 -8.46 -7.96
CA GLN A 3 -2.34 -7.36 -7.68
C GLN A 3 -2.97 -7.60 -6.30
N LEU A 4 -2.79 -6.67 -5.37
CA LEU A 4 -3.44 -6.76 -4.06
C LEU A 4 -4.94 -6.52 -4.23
N THR A 5 -5.73 -7.52 -3.95
CA THR A 5 -7.19 -7.46 -3.89
C THR A 5 -7.66 -7.55 -2.44
N GLU A 6 -8.94 -7.31 -2.18
CA GLU A 6 -9.54 -7.62 -0.89
C GLU A 6 -9.23 -9.07 -0.47
N LYS A 7 -9.02 -9.25 0.84
CA LYS A 7 -8.59 -10.48 1.51
C LYS A 7 -7.20 -10.98 1.15
N SER A 8 -6.43 -10.26 0.33
CA SER A 8 -5.02 -10.59 0.12
C SER A 8 -4.28 -10.57 1.47
N PRO A 9 -3.52 -11.62 1.81
CA PRO A 9 -2.70 -11.61 3.00
C PRO A 9 -1.57 -10.58 2.84
N VAL A 10 -1.30 -9.84 3.92
CA VAL A 10 -0.23 -8.83 3.96
C VAL A 10 0.56 -8.93 5.24
N CYS A 11 1.79 -8.43 5.17
CA CYS A 11 2.69 -8.31 6.30
C CYS A 11 3.24 -6.89 6.33
N LEU A 12 3.17 -6.22 7.49
CA LEU A 12 3.74 -4.90 7.71
C LEU A 12 4.89 -5.01 8.71
N THR A 13 6.09 -4.64 8.26
CA THR A 13 7.28 -4.60 9.10
C THR A 13 7.54 -3.16 9.55
N LEU A 14 7.56 -2.94 10.87
CA LEU A 14 7.87 -1.67 11.53
C LEU A 14 9.12 -1.85 12.40
N GLY A 15 10.29 -1.65 11.82
CA GLY A 15 11.55 -1.98 12.50
C GLY A 15 11.64 -3.49 12.77
N SER A 16 11.71 -3.88 14.04
CA SER A 16 11.69 -5.30 14.46
C SER A 16 10.28 -5.87 14.67
N LEU A 17 9.24 -5.03 14.66
CA LEU A 17 7.85 -5.47 14.81
C LEU A 17 7.31 -5.94 13.46
N ILE A 18 6.67 -7.11 13.45
CA ILE A 18 6.00 -7.68 12.28
C ILE A 18 4.52 -7.86 12.60
N LEU A 19 3.66 -7.28 11.77
CA LEU A 19 2.21 -7.40 11.87
C LEU A 19 1.68 -8.15 10.65
N SER A 20 0.96 -9.25 10.89
CA SER A 20 0.30 -10.03 9.83
C SER A 20 -1.18 -9.65 9.77
N GLY A 21 -1.68 -9.42 8.55
CA GLY A 21 -3.04 -8.94 8.35
C GLY A 21 -3.59 -9.25 6.97
N THR A 22 -4.68 -8.58 6.62
CA THR A 22 -5.36 -8.73 5.33
C THR A 22 -5.73 -7.38 4.75
N VAL A 23 -5.82 -7.30 3.42
CA VAL A 23 -6.44 -6.15 2.75
C VAL A 23 -7.95 -6.20 3.02
N LYS A 24 -8.46 -5.21 3.72
CA LYS A 24 -9.89 -5.05 4.00
C LYS A 24 -10.63 -4.38 2.86
N ALA A 25 -10.02 -3.37 2.26
CA ALA A 25 -10.57 -2.63 1.13
C ALA A 25 -9.46 -2.09 0.24
N VAL A 26 -9.75 -1.97 -1.05
CA VAL A 26 -8.93 -1.26 -2.03
C VAL A 26 -9.69 0.01 -2.41
N GLY A 27 -9.10 1.16 -2.08
CA GLY A 27 -9.76 2.45 -2.24
C GLY A 27 -9.37 3.18 -3.52
N ASP A 28 -9.47 4.50 -3.43
CA ASP A 28 -9.25 5.43 -4.54
C ASP A 28 -7.79 5.48 -4.99
N THR A 29 -7.59 6.18 -6.10
CA THR A 29 -6.27 6.52 -6.60
C THR A 29 -6.05 8.02 -6.56
N ILE A 30 -4.84 8.45 -6.19
CA ILE A 30 -4.43 9.86 -6.27
C ILE A 30 -3.18 9.99 -7.14
N ASP A 31 -3.12 11.07 -7.90
CA ASP A 31 -1.94 11.45 -8.64
C ASP A 31 -1.05 12.31 -7.75
N MET A 32 0.14 11.81 -7.44
CA MET A 32 1.14 12.56 -6.68
C MET A 32 2.10 13.25 -7.65
N PRO A 33 2.21 14.60 -7.61
CA PRO A 33 3.07 15.34 -8.53
C PRO A 33 4.54 15.01 -8.31
N ALA A 34 5.35 15.32 -9.32
CA ALA A 34 6.80 15.23 -9.21
C ALA A 34 7.31 16.23 -8.15
N SER A 35 8.42 15.86 -7.51
CA SER A 35 9.17 16.72 -6.60
C SER A 35 10.64 16.73 -7.01
N ALA A 36 11.44 17.62 -6.41
CA ALA A 36 12.89 17.63 -6.63
C ALA A 36 13.58 16.30 -6.29
N ARG A 37 12.91 15.41 -5.54
CA ARG A 37 13.46 14.12 -5.08
C ARG A 37 12.74 12.90 -5.66
N SER A 38 11.67 13.08 -6.46
CA SER A 38 10.87 11.96 -6.96
C SER A 38 10.10 12.31 -8.23
N SER A 39 9.97 11.34 -9.15
CA SER A 39 9.03 11.45 -10.27
C SER A 39 7.58 11.51 -9.79
N ALA A 40 6.70 12.04 -10.66
CA ALA A 40 5.27 11.93 -10.45
C ALA A 40 4.87 10.45 -10.42
N LYS A 41 3.92 10.10 -9.54
CA LYS A 41 3.44 8.72 -9.42
C LYS A 41 1.99 8.67 -8.98
N LYS A 42 1.29 7.65 -9.44
CA LYS A 42 -0.06 7.35 -8.98
C LYS A 42 -0.01 6.45 -7.77
N LEU A 43 -0.76 6.79 -6.73
CA LEU A 43 -0.88 5.99 -5.52
C LEU A 43 -2.28 5.36 -5.47
N ARG A 44 -2.38 4.16 -4.92
CA ARG A 44 -3.62 3.46 -4.58
C ARG A 44 -3.76 3.39 -3.07
N GLN A 45 -4.95 3.69 -2.58
CA GLN A 45 -5.27 3.46 -1.18
C GLN A 45 -5.51 1.98 -0.91
N LEU A 46 -4.92 1.46 0.16
CA LEU A 46 -5.24 0.17 0.74
C LEU A 46 -5.65 0.36 2.19
N VAL A 47 -6.74 -0.28 2.60
CA VAL A 47 -7.12 -0.37 4.01
C VAL A 47 -6.75 -1.75 4.51
N LEU A 48 -5.89 -1.83 5.51
CA LEU A 48 -5.38 -3.05 6.08
C LEU A 48 -6.03 -3.33 7.43
N ASP A 49 -6.35 -4.59 7.66
CA ASP A 49 -6.89 -5.10 8.92
C ASP A 49 -5.90 -6.10 9.50
N PHE A 50 -5.39 -5.80 10.69
CA PHE A 50 -4.46 -6.64 11.45
C PHE A 50 -5.17 -7.34 12.63
N GLY A 51 -6.49 -7.52 12.54
CA GLY A 51 -7.31 -8.22 13.51
C GLY A 51 -7.53 -7.44 14.80
N ASN A 52 -7.47 -8.12 15.94
CA ASN A 52 -7.77 -7.56 17.28
C ASN A 52 -6.81 -6.46 17.74
N ALA A 53 -5.76 -6.16 16.97
CA ALA A 53 -4.66 -5.33 17.42
C ALA A 53 -4.93 -3.81 17.34
N CYS A 54 -5.81 -3.31 16.45
CA CYS A 54 -6.05 -1.87 16.27
C CYS A 54 -7.20 -1.56 15.29
N ALA A 55 -7.57 -0.28 15.18
CA ALA A 55 -8.41 0.22 14.08
C ALA A 55 -7.74 -0.06 12.71
N PRO A 56 -8.52 -0.20 11.61
CA PRO A 56 -7.97 -0.41 10.28
C PRO A 56 -6.98 0.69 9.88
N ILE A 57 -5.89 0.31 9.19
CA ILE A 57 -4.82 1.22 8.78
C ILE A 57 -4.97 1.55 7.30
N GLY A 58 -5.09 2.84 6.96
CA GLY A 58 -5.07 3.31 5.58
C GLY A 58 -3.65 3.61 5.11
N LEU A 59 -3.23 3.01 4.00
CA LEU A 59 -1.94 3.26 3.34
C LEU A 59 -2.15 3.71 1.90
N TRP A 60 -1.23 4.53 1.38
CA TRP A 60 -1.16 4.90 -0.03
C TRP A 60 0.11 4.32 -0.64
N LEU A 61 -0.04 3.31 -1.50
CA LEU A 61 1.10 2.64 -2.13
C LEU A 61 1.17 3.00 -3.62
N PRO A 62 2.37 3.11 -4.21
CA PRO A 62 2.51 3.29 -5.64
C PRO A 62 1.79 2.21 -6.44
N ILE A 63 1.07 2.62 -7.48
CA ILE A 63 0.59 1.70 -8.52
C ILE A 63 1.76 1.51 -9.47
N GLU A 64 2.43 0.36 -9.41
CA GLU A 64 3.50 0.06 -10.38
C GLU A 64 2.91 -0.25 -11.75
N GLU A 65 2.88 0.76 -12.63
CA GLU A 65 3.00 0.57 -14.08
C GLU A 65 4.40 0.97 -14.61
N ALA A 66 5.27 1.61 -13.79
CA ALA A 66 6.51 2.22 -14.26
C ALA A 66 7.72 2.04 -13.31
N SER A 67 8.08 0.78 -13.03
CA SER A 67 9.35 0.41 -12.35
C SER A 67 10.19 -0.53 -13.24
N ARG A 68 10.28 -0.20 -14.53
CA ARG A 68 11.31 -0.73 -15.44
C ARG A 68 11.80 0.39 -16.35
N ALA A 69 12.64 1.25 -15.79
CA ALA A 69 13.60 2.05 -16.52
C ALA A 69 14.78 2.33 -15.58
N ALA A 70 15.64 1.33 -15.46
CA ALA A 70 17.05 1.45 -15.12
C ALA A 70 17.79 0.34 -15.87
#